data_AF-A0A2V9BU76-F1
#
_entry.id   AF-A0A2V9BU76-F1
#
_cell.length_a   1.000
_cell.length_b   1.000
_cell.length_c   1.000
_cell.angle_alpha   90.00
_cell.angle_beta   90.00
_cell.angle_gamma   90.00
#
_symmetry.space_group_name_H-M   'P 1'
#
loop_
_entity.id
_entity.type
_entity.pdbx_description
1 polymer ?
#
loop_
_entity_poly.entity_id
_entity_poly.type
_entity_poly.pdbx_seq_one_letter_code
_entity_poly.pdbx_strand_id
1 'polypeptide(L)'
;MALDSRQLSDVELIAVGAFSPLEGFMGRRDYESILVHERLASGLPWTIPVTLAVTQDQVKQIGRAEEVALTDSQSQVVATLELQEVFQYDREREAR
;
A
#
# COMPACT_ATOMS: atom_id res chain seq x y z
N MET A 1 6.89 11.27 -3.20
CA MET A 1 6.09 10.58 -4.23
C MET A 1 4.68 11.10 -4.16
N ALA A 2 4.18 11.69 -5.24
CA ALA A 2 2.83 12.24 -5.28
C ALA A 2 1.79 11.11 -5.30
N LEU A 3 0.77 11.23 -4.46
CA LEU A 3 -0.34 10.31 -4.33
C LEU A 3 -1.55 10.79 -5.16
N ASP A 4 -2.32 9.83 -5.67
CA ASP A 4 -3.67 10.12 -6.16
C ASP A 4 -4.69 10.23 -5.00
N SER A 5 -5.93 10.59 -5.30
CA SER A 5 -6.98 10.80 -4.30
C SER A 5 -7.36 9.53 -3.53
N ARG A 6 -7.26 8.36 -4.15
CA ARG A 6 -7.56 7.09 -3.49
C ARG A 6 -6.44 6.75 -2.53
N GLN A 7 -5.20 6.81 -2.98
CA GLN A 7 -4.02 6.54 -2.16
C GLN A 7 -3.95 7.48 -0.95
N LEU A 8 -4.29 8.76 -1.14
CA LEU A 8 -4.36 9.71 -0.03
C LEU A 8 -5.42 9.32 1.00
N SER A 9 -6.60 8.88 0.54
CA SER A 9 -7.65 8.39 1.43
C SER A 9 -7.21 7.14 2.21
N ASP A 10 -6.52 6.20 1.55
CA ASP A 10 -6.00 5.00 2.22
C ASP A 10 -4.97 5.36 3.29
N VAL A 11 -4.06 6.31 3.01
CA VAL A 11 -3.11 6.83 4.01
C VAL A 11 -3.84 7.42 5.21
N GLU A 12 -4.87 8.23 4.99
CA GLU A 12 -5.68 8.81 6.08
C GLU A 12 -6.35 7.72 6.91
N LEU A 13 -6.97 6.72 6.27
CA LEU A 13 -7.66 5.62 6.95
C LEU A 13 -6.71 4.75 7.79
N ILE A 14 -5.47 4.55 7.34
CA ILE A 14 -4.41 3.90 8.13
C ILE A 14 -4.03 4.79 9.31
N ALA A 15 -3.75 6.07 9.07
CA ALA A 15 -3.26 7.00 10.09
C ALA A 15 -4.25 7.22 11.24
N VAL A 16 -5.56 7.25 10.96
CA VAL A 16 -6.60 7.39 11.98
C VAL A 16 -7.00 6.05 12.62
N GLY A 17 -6.41 4.94 12.18
CA GLY A 17 -6.69 3.60 12.70
C GLY A 17 -8.01 3.00 12.21
N ALA A 18 -8.67 3.59 11.22
CA ALA A 18 -9.87 3.01 10.60
C ALA A 18 -9.56 1.68 9.91
N PHE A 19 -8.32 1.49 9.44
CA PHE A 19 -7.81 0.22 8.92
C PHE A 19 -7.06 -0.62 9.94
N SER A 20 -7.27 -0.42 11.24
CA SER A 20 -6.67 -1.29 12.27
C SER A 20 -6.97 -2.77 11.96
N PRO A 21 -5.95 -3.66 12.01
CA PRO A 21 -4.64 -3.48 12.64
C PRO A 21 -3.52 -3.01 11.69
N LEU A 22 -3.83 -2.54 10.48
CA LEU A 22 -2.80 -2.11 9.53
C LEU A 22 -2.08 -0.85 10.02
N GLU A 23 -0.75 -0.90 10.00
CA GLU A 23 0.14 0.22 10.34
C GLU A 23 0.79 0.82 9.07
N GLY A 24 0.45 0.28 7.90
CA GLY A 24 0.99 0.69 6.61
C GLY A 24 0.33 -0.08 5.47
N PHE A 25 0.82 0.14 4.25
CA PHE A 25 0.39 -0.63 3.09
C PHE A 25 0.84 -2.09 3.20
N MET A 26 0.02 -2.99 2.66
CA MET A 26 0.26 -4.43 2.73
C MET A 26 1.42 -4.86 1.84
N GLY A 27 2.25 -5.75 2.37
CA GLY A 27 3.20 -6.53 1.58
C GLY A 27 2.56 -7.73 0.89
N ARG A 28 3.36 -8.43 0.08
CA ARG A 28 2.98 -9.57 -0.76
C ARG A 28 2.34 -10.68 0.06
N ARG A 29 2.86 -10.94 1.26
CA ARG A 29 2.35 -12.03 2.10
C ARG A 29 0.89 -11.81 2.51
N ASP A 30 0.56 -10.60 2.95
CA ASP A 30 -0.83 -10.26 3.31
C ASP A 30 -1.71 -10.14 2.07
N TYR A 31 -1.19 -9.55 0.99
CA TYR A 31 -1.87 -9.48 -0.30
C TYR A 31 -2.28 -10.87 -0.83
N GLU A 32 -1.34 -11.81 -0.92
CA GLU A 32 -1.60 -13.17 -1.41
C GLU A 32 -2.52 -13.95 -0.46
N SER A 33 -2.39 -13.76 0.85
CA SER A 33 -3.28 -14.37 1.84
C SER A 33 -4.72 -13.90 1.66
N ILE A 34 -4.95 -12.60 1.40
CA ILE A 34 -6.29 -12.07 1.17
C ILE A 34 -6.91 -12.68 -0.09
N LEU A 35 -6.15 -12.76 -1.19
CA LEU A 35 -6.65 -13.31 -2.45
C LEU A 35 -7.05 -14.79 -2.37
N VAL A 36 -6.42 -15.57 -1.50
CA VAL A 36 -6.67 -17.02 -1.39
C VAL A 36 -7.59 -17.37 -0.22
N HIS A 37 -7.50 -16.62 0.88
CA HIS A 37 -8.10 -16.97 2.16
C HIS A 37 -9.02 -15.90 2.74
N GLU A 38 -9.17 -14.74 2.08
CA GLU A 38 -9.99 -13.61 2.56
C GLU A 38 -9.59 -13.14 3.98
N ARG A 39 -8.29 -13.28 4.28
CA ARG A 39 -7.70 -13.00 5.58
C ARG A 39 -6.30 -12.43 5.43
N LEU A 40 -5.91 -11.58 6.37
CA LEU A 40 -4.50 -11.24 6.57
C LEU A 40 -3.69 -12.50 6.87
N ALA A 41 -2.38 -12.46 6.65
CA ALA A 41 -1.49 -13.59 6.96
C ALA A 41 -1.46 -13.91 8.47
N SER A 42 -1.89 -12.97 9.31
CA SER A 42 -2.14 -13.18 10.74
C SER A 42 -3.38 -14.03 11.06
N GLY A 43 -4.24 -14.31 10.07
CA GLY A 43 -5.50 -15.03 10.20
C GLY A 43 -6.73 -14.14 10.45
N LEU A 44 -6.53 -12.83 10.62
CA LEU A 44 -7.63 -11.88 10.85
C LEU A 44 -8.51 -11.75 9.58
N PRO A 45 -9.85 -11.75 9.72
CA PRO A 45 -10.76 -11.52 8.60
C PRO A 45 -10.45 -10.19 7.88
N TRP A 46 -10.17 -10.26 6.59
CA TRP A 46 -9.88 -9.08 5.78
C TRP A 46 -9.98 -9.41 4.29
N THR A 47 -10.84 -8.73 3.56
CA THR A 47 -11.16 -9.11 2.16
C THR A 47 -10.65 -8.11 1.11
N ILE A 48 -10.18 -6.93 1.53
CA ILE A 48 -9.85 -5.84 0.60
C ILE A 48 -8.36 -5.52 0.68
N PRO A 49 -7.54 -5.84 -0.33
CA PRO A 49 -6.14 -5.45 -0.33
C PRO A 49 -5.95 -3.93 -0.22
N VAL A 50 -5.09 -3.49 0.69
CA VAL A 50 -4.69 -2.08 0.85
C VAL A 50 -3.23 -1.95 0.44
N THR A 51 -2.99 -1.76 -0.86
CA THR A 51 -1.64 -1.69 -1.45
C THR A 51 -1.39 -0.35 -2.14
N LEU A 52 -0.14 0.12 -2.11
CA LEU A 52 0.26 1.34 -2.81
C LEU A 52 0.68 1.02 -4.25
N ALA A 53 -0.25 1.20 -5.20
CA ALA A 53 0.04 0.99 -6.61
C ALA A 53 1.05 2.04 -7.13
N VAL A 54 2.15 1.58 -7.71
CA VAL A 54 3.21 2.44 -8.26
C VAL A 54 3.52 2.09 -9.71
N THR A 55 3.90 3.10 -10.49
CA THR A 55 4.38 2.91 -11.87
C THR A 55 5.84 2.47 -11.89
N GLN A 56 6.31 1.89 -13.00
CA GLN A 56 7.73 1.56 -13.13
C GLN A 56 8.66 2.77 -12.99
N ASP A 57 8.21 3.96 -13.39
CA ASP A 57 9.01 5.17 -13.26
C ASP A 57 9.09 5.64 -11.80
N GLN A 58 8.01 5.48 -11.02
CA GLN A 58 8.05 5.71 -9.57
C GLN A 58 8.99 4.70 -8.88
N VAL A 59 8.96 3.43 -9.27
CA VAL A 59 9.90 2.41 -8.74
C VAL A 59 11.36 2.79 -9.04
N LYS A 60 11.65 3.28 -10.26
CA LYS A 60 13.00 3.77 -10.60
C LYS A 60 13.40 4.99 -9.77
N GLN A 61 12.47 5.91 -9.50
CA GLN A 61 12.71 7.10 -8.67
C GLN A 61 13.00 6.74 -7.21
N ILE A 62 12.28 5.75 -6.67
CA ILE A 62 12.51 5.22 -5.32
C ILE A 62 13.90 4.57 -5.25
N GLY A 63 14.29 3.82 -6.28
CA GLY A 63 15.64 3.29 -6.43
C GLY A 63 16.03 2.38 -5.26
N ARG A 64 16.97 2.84 -4.41
CA ARG A 64 17.42 2.16 -3.19
C ARG A 64 17.09 2.94 -1.91
N ALA A 65 16.09 3.81 -1.96
CA ALA A 65 15.66 4.54 -0.77
C ALA A 65 15.09 3.57 0.27
N GLU A 66 15.44 3.78 1.53
CA GLU A 66 14.86 3.07 2.68
C GLU A 66 13.55 3.72 3.14
N GLU A 67 13.38 5.02 2.87
CA GLU A 67 12.20 5.80 3.23
C GLU A 67 11.78 6.71 2.07
N VAL A 68 10.47 6.82 1.86
CA VAL A 68 9.86 7.61 0.80
C VAL A 68 8.85 8.57 1.41
N ALA A 69 9.06 9.87 1.22
CA ALA A 69 8.03 10.87 1.56
C ALA A 69 6.84 10.74 0.61
N LEU A 70 5.63 10.61 1.15
CA LEU A 70 4.38 10.63 0.40
C LEU A 70 3.82 12.05 0.40
N THR A 71 3.42 12.55 -0.76
CA THR A 71 2.96 13.93 -0.93
C THR A 71 1.59 13.99 -1.58
N ASP A 72 0.82 15.02 -1.27
CA ASP A 72 -0.42 15.34 -1.99
C ASP A 72 -0.16 15.99 -3.36
N SER A 73 -1.23 16.43 -4.03
CA SER A 73 -1.17 17.14 -5.31
C SER A 73 -0.54 18.55 -5.22
N GLN A 74 -0.43 19.11 -4.01
CA GLN A 74 0.20 20.40 -3.73
C GLN A 74 1.66 20.25 -3.28
N SER A 75 2.21 19.03 -3.37
CA SER A 75 3.56 18.68 -2.92
C SER A 75 3.78 18.86 -1.41
N GLN A 76 2.71 18.88 -0.61
CA GLN A 76 2.82 18.81 0.85
C GLN A 76 3.07 17.37 1.29
N VAL A 77 4.01 17.17 2.21
CA VAL A 77 4.29 15.84 2.78
C VAL A 77 3.16 15.48 3.73
N VAL A 78 2.53 14.33 3.49
CA VAL A 78 1.39 13.83 4.29
C VAL A 78 1.76 12.63 5.15
N ALA A 79 2.75 11.85 4.73
CA ALA A 79 3.27 10.70 5.48
C ALA A 79 4.68 10.35 4.99
N THR A 80 5.42 9.54 5.75
CA THR A 80 6.61 8.85 5.27
C THR A 80 6.36 7.34 5.26
N LEU A 81 6.92 6.67 4.25
CA LEU A 81 6.79 5.24 4.04
C LEU A 81 8.16 4.60 4.13
N GLU A 82 8.35 3.70 5.10
CA GLU A 82 9.49 2.81 5.14
C GLU A 82 9.33 1.73 4.06
N LEU A 83 10.28 1.66 3.13
CA LEU A 83 10.22 0.75 2.00
C LEU A 83 10.66 -0.66 2.43
N GLN A 84 9.68 -1.53 2.69
CA GLN A 84 9.95 -2.92 3.01
C GLN A 84 10.06 -3.80 1.76
N GLU A 85 9.18 -3.59 0.79
CA GLU A 85 9.14 -4.42 -0.41
C GLU A 85 8.41 -3.75 -1.59
N VAL A 86 8.77 -4.20 -2.80
CA VAL A 86 8.09 -3.88 -4.05
C VAL A 86 7.85 -5.18 -4.79
N PHE A 87 6.60 -5.45 -5.17
CA PHE A 87 6.23 -6.65 -5.91
C PHE A 87 5.32 -6.34 -7.09
N GLN A 88 5.39 -7.20 -8.10
CA GLN A 88 4.42 -7.18 -9.20
C GLN A 88 3.18 -7.97 -8.80
N TYR A 89 2.02 -7.45 -9.17
CA TYR A 89 0.75 -8.09 -8.92
C TYR A 89 0.01 -8.32 -10.24
N ASP A 90 -0.80 -9.37 -10.28
CA ASP A 90 -1.60 -9.73 -11.44
C ASP A 90 -3.02 -9.17 -11.27
N ARG A 91 -3.32 -8.11 -12.02
CA ARG A 91 -4.64 -7.45 -11.99
C ARG A 91 -5.79 -8.38 -12.30
N GLU A 92 -5.59 -9.43 -13.10
CA GLU A 92 -6.66 -10.38 -13.43
C GLU A 92 -6.96 -11.34 -12.28
N ARG A 93 -5.96 -11.66 -11.45
CA ARG A 93 -6.16 -12.48 -10.25
C ARG A 93 -6.82 -11.70 -9.12
N GLU A 94 -6.62 -10.39 -9.05
CA GLU A 94 -7.22 -9.53 -8.03
C GLU A 94 -8.69 -9.18 -8.31
N ALA A 95 -9.11 -9.16 -9.58
CA ALA A 95 -10.47 -8.80 -9.98
C ALA A 95 -11.46 -9.98 -10.03
N ARG A 96 -11.03 -11.20 -9.67
CA ARG A 96 -11.85 -12.42 -9.67
C ARG A 96 -12.42 -12.71 -8.29
#